data_AF-A0A2D9T5X4-F1
#
_entry.id   AF-A0A2D9T5X4-F1
#
_cell.length_a   1.000
_cell.length_b   1.000
_cell.length_c   1.000
_cell.angle_alpha   90.00
_cell.angle_beta   90.00
_cell.angle_gamma   90.00
#
_symmetry.space_group_name_H-M   'P 1'
#
loop_
_entity.id
_entity.type
_entity.pdbx_description
1 polymer ?
#
loop_
_entity_poly.entity_id
_entity_poly.type
_entity_poly.pdbx_seq_one_letter_code
_entity_poly.pdbx_strand_id
1 'polypeptide(L)'
;MAGHSAGGHAALATQALQRAYTPELDLQGVAGVAPAWFDISLFGQVMATPDRRVDPAANGNTASFIAMFYAGTGAAYDGEDAAWTPFTAGIRAEIQGALEGTCIEEYDGDPTMTEALFEVAPTIDALFEDPFSGSLRNCLFGACSGVGVTWFERFAAARPPLDPEGAPLFVLAGQEDGTIPITEVENILDDAGFGTGCCYPAGNHNTTASFAAPWLVDWVASVRAGDDAPMCPEGTIAQCLGREEPDGGVADAGMDGGEPDAGVVRGDFGPPLDAGL
;
A
#
# COMPACT_ATOMS: atom_id res chain seq x y z
N MET A 1 15.35 -0.30 9.40
CA MET A 1 14.00 0.12 9.85
C MET A 1 13.02 -1.00 9.63
N ALA A 2 11.93 -1.06 10.38
CA ALA A 2 10.88 -2.05 10.18
C ALA A 2 9.51 -1.42 10.39
N GLY A 3 8.50 -1.89 9.67
CA GLY A 3 7.13 -1.44 9.87
C GLY A 3 6.11 -2.44 9.35
N HIS A 4 4.89 -2.35 9.86
CA HIS A 4 3.74 -3.16 9.44
C HIS A 4 2.67 -2.28 8.77
N SER A 5 1.98 -2.79 7.75
CA SER A 5 0.89 -2.09 7.06
C SER A 5 1.33 -0.71 6.53
N ALA A 6 0.68 0.38 6.92
CA ALA A 6 1.12 1.74 6.63
C ALA A 6 2.53 2.08 7.16
N GLY A 7 2.93 1.51 8.31
CA GLY A 7 4.30 1.61 8.80
C GLY A 7 5.29 0.86 7.90
N GLY A 8 4.86 -0.24 7.27
CA GLY A 8 5.65 -0.97 6.28
C GLY A 8 5.86 -0.14 5.02
N HIS A 9 4.82 0.57 4.56
CA HIS A 9 4.93 1.56 3.49
C HIS A 9 5.97 2.64 3.83
N ALA A 10 5.90 3.24 5.03
CA ALA A 10 6.86 4.26 5.46
C ALA A 10 8.31 3.72 5.52
N ALA A 11 8.49 2.46 5.92
CA ALA A 11 9.79 1.81 5.94
C ALA A 11 10.35 1.69 4.51
N LEU A 12 9.54 1.23 3.54
CA LEU A 12 9.93 1.12 2.14
C LEU A 12 10.19 2.48 1.48
N ALA A 13 9.35 3.49 1.74
CA ALA A 13 9.58 4.86 1.29
C ALA A 13 10.92 5.41 1.78
N THR A 14 11.32 5.06 3.00
CA THR A 14 12.62 5.48 3.51
C THR A 14 13.76 4.81 2.75
N GLN A 15 13.62 3.54 2.36
CA GLN A 15 14.63 2.88 1.52
C GLN A 15 14.77 3.59 0.16
N ALA A 16 13.64 3.87 -0.50
CA ALA A 16 13.60 4.56 -1.78
C ALA A 16 14.24 5.96 -1.74
N LEU A 17 14.07 6.69 -0.64
CA LEU A 17 14.45 8.10 -0.53
C LEU A 17 15.77 8.34 0.20
N GLN A 18 16.36 7.34 0.86
CA GLN A 18 17.47 7.54 1.80
C GLN A 18 18.67 8.27 1.17
N ARG A 19 19.16 7.81 0.01
CA ARG A 19 20.33 8.45 -0.65
C ARG A 19 20.09 9.89 -1.07
N ALA A 20 18.86 10.22 -1.45
CA ALA A 20 18.52 11.56 -1.91
C ALA A 20 18.35 12.54 -0.73
N TYR A 21 17.79 12.07 0.39
CA TYR A 21 17.40 12.93 1.52
C TYR A 21 18.39 12.91 2.69
N THR A 22 19.03 11.77 2.96
CA THR A 22 19.92 11.55 4.11
C THR A 22 21.11 10.66 3.74
N PRO A 23 21.91 11.02 2.72
CA PRO A 23 23.05 10.21 2.26
C PRO A 23 24.12 9.96 3.32
N GLU A 24 24.15 10.78 4.37
CA GLU A 24 25.07 10.64 5.51
C GLU A 24 24.66 9.54 6.50
N LEU A 25 23.40 9.10 6.46
CA LEU A 25 22.91 8.04 7.33
C LEU A 25 23.19 6.68 6.69
N ASP A 26 23.80 5.79 7.46
CA ASP A 26 24.05 4.43 7.05
C ASP A 26 22.83 3.54 7.33
N LEU A 27 21.92 3.46 6.36
CA LEU A 27 20.74 2.60 6.44
C LEU A 27 21.12 1.15 6.14
N GLN A 28 21.26 0.36 7.20
CA GLN A 28 21.74 -1.02 7.10
C GLN A 28 20.71 -2.00 6.50
N GLY A 29 19.42 -1.68 6.56
CA GLY A 29 18.36 -2.54 6.02
C GLY A 29 16.96 -2.00 6.31
N VAL A 30 15.99 -2.44 5.50
CA VAL A 30 14.56 -2.13 5.67
C VAL A 30 13.69 -3.39 5.60
N ALA A 31 12.72 -3.49 6.50
CA ALA A 31 11.75 -4.57 6.55
C ALA A 31 10.31 -4.04 6.48
N GLY A 32 9.51 -4.53 5.52
CA GLY A 32 8.08 -4.27 5.41
C GLY A 32 7.26 -5.52 5.70
N VAL A 33 6.39 -5.48 6.72
CA VAL A 33 5.46 -6.57 7.03
C VAL A 33 4.07 -6.17 6.57
N ALA A 34 3.46 -6.96 5.69
CA ALA A 34 2.24 -6.62 4.96
C ALA A 34 2.24 -5.13 4.52
N PRO A 35 3.31 -4.65 3.84
CA PRO A 35 3.46 -3.22 3.60
C PRO A 35 2.38 -2.74 2.63
N ALA A 36 1.75 -1.60 2.95
CA ALA A 36 0.76 -0.95 2.09
C ALA A 36 1.41 -0.27 0.87
N TRP A 37 2.21 -1.01 0.10
CA TRP A 37 3.02 -0.52 -1.03
C TRP A 37 2.41 -0.91 -2.39
N PHE A 38 1.11 -0.71 -2.52
CA PHE A 38 0.34 -0.99 -3.73
C PHE A 38 0.05 0.32 -4.48
N ASP A 39 -0.54 0.21 -5.67
CA ASP A 39 -1.03 1.38 -6.40
C ASP A 39 -2.18 2.05 -5.64
N ILE A 40 -1.86 3.19 -5.02
CA ILE A 40 -2.81 3.97 -4.22
C ILE A 40 -3.89 4.65 -5.07
N SER A 41 -3.82 4.55 -6.41
CA SER A 41 -4.93 4.90 -7.30
C SER A 41 -6.20 4.12 -6.98
N LEU A 42 -6.09 2.98 -6.27
CA LEU A 42 -7.22 2.25 -5.69
C LEU A 42 -8.09 3.15 -4.79
N PHE A 43 -7.53 4.12 -4.08
CA PHE A 43 -8.31 5.11 -3.31
C PHE A 43 -9.08 6.07 -4.22
N GLY A 44 -8.57 6.35 -5.41
CA GLY A 44 -9.32 6.98 -6.48
C GLY A 44 -10.48 6.09 -6.93
N GLN A 45 -10.27 4.78 -7.11
CA GLN A 45 -11.31 3.84 -7.55
C GLN A 45 -12.50 3.77 -6.58
N VAL A 46 -12.28 3.94 -5.29
CA VAL A 46 -13.38 4.03 -4.32
C VAL A 46 -14.31 5.21 -4.61
N MET A 47 -13.79 6.30 -5.19
CA MET A 47 -14.61 7.45 -5.63
C MET A 47 -15.50 7.10 -6.82
N ALA A 48 -15.19 6.05 -7.59
CA ALA A 48 -16.03 5.55 -8.67
C ALA A 48 -17.27 4.81 -8.18
N THR A 49 -17.35 4.49 -6.88
CA THR A 49 -18.53 3.91 -6.22
C THR A 49 -19.11 4.91 -5.20
N PRO A 50 -19.73 6.03 -5.65
CA PRO A 50 -20.18 7.11 -4.77
C PRO A 50 -21.17 6.66 -3.70
N ASP A 51 -22.03 5.71 -4.04
CA ASP A 51 -23.06 5.11 -3.21
C ASP A 51 -22.54 4.01 -2.27
N ARG A 52 -21.23 3.71 -2.32
CA ARG A 52 -20.60 2.79 -1.37
C ARG A 52 -20.76 3.35 0.03
N ARG A 53 -21.42 2.56 0.89
CA ARG A 53 -21.67 2.93 2.28
C ARG A 53 -20.37 3.00 3.07
N VAL A 54 -20.24 4.00 3.94
CA VAL A 54 -19.15 4.08 4.94
C VAL A 54 -19.51 3.19 6.15
N ASP A 55 -19.98 1.97 5.91
CA ASP A 55 -20.45 1.09 6.98
C ASP A 55 -19.30 0.21 7.50
N PRO A 56 -18.91 0.31 8.79
CA PRO A 56 -17.86 -0.51 9.39
C PRO A 56 -18.09 -2.01 9.18
N ALA A 57 -19.34 -2.48 9.25
CA ALA A 57 -19.69 -3.88 9.09
C ALA A 57 -19.50 -4.38 7.64
N ALA A 58 -19.63 -3.49 6.66
CA ALA A 58 -19.53 -3.85 5.24
C ALA A 58 -18.13 -3.59 4.65
N ASN A 59 -17.44 -2.56 5.14
CA ASN A 59 -16.24 -2.03 4.49
C ASN A 59 -15.04 -1.88 5.44
N GLY A 60 -15.16 -2.35 6.68
CA GLY A 60 -14.12 -2.24 7.70
C GLY A 60 -13.62 -0.81 7.81
N ASN A 61 -12.30 -0.63 7.88
CA ASN A 61 -11.65 0.68 8.06
C ASN A 61 -11.35 1.43 6.75
N THR A 62 -11.92 1.00 5.62
CA THR A 62 -11.61 1.57 4.30
C THR A 62 -11.84 3.08 4.25
N ALA A 63 -12.98 3.57 4.75
CA ALA A 63 -13.29 5.01 4.72
C ALA A 63 -12.31 5.82 5.57
N SER A 64 -11.93 5.30 6.74
CA SER A 64 -10.93 5.89 7.62
C SER A 64 -9.58 6.00 6.94
N PHE A 65 -9.09 4.93 6.31
CA PHE A 65 -7.80 4.95 5.58
C PHE A 65 -7.81 5.96 4.43
N ILE A 66 -8.90 6.03 3.68
CA ILE A 66 -9.06 6.96 2.57
C ILE A 66 -9.10 8.41 3.07
N ALA A 67 -9.88 8.69 4.11
CA ALA A 67 -9.95 10.02 4.72
C ALA A 67 -8.58 10.46 5.27
N MET A 68 -7.90 9.61 6.03
CA MET A 68 -6.54 9.90 6.53
C MET A 68 -5.56 10.14 5.38
N PHE A 69 -5.63 9.36 4.31
CA PHE A 69 -4.75 9.54 3.15
C PHE A 69 -4.96 10.90 2.48
N TYR A 70 -6.21 11.29 2.19
CA TYR A 70 -6.48 12.58 1.55
C TYR A 70 -6.17 13.75 2.48
N ALA A 71 -6.50 13.66 3.77
CA ALA A 71 -6.14 14.69 4.74
C ALA A 71 -4.62 14.84 4.86
N GLY A 72 -3.90 13.75 5.13
CA GLY A 72 -2.45 13.75 5.30
C GLY A 72 -1.70 14.17 4.04
N THR A 73 -2.13 13.73 2.86
CA THR A 73 -1.51 14.13 1.59
C THR A 73 -1.79 15.61 1.27
N GLY A 74 -3.00 16.10 1.54
CA GLY A 74 -3.31 17.53 1.40
C GLY A 74 -2.43 18.38 2.31
N ALA A 75 -2.29 17.99 3.58
CA ALA A 75 -1.42 18.64 4.55
C ALA A 75 0.05 18.66 4.09
N ALA A 76 0.56 17.50 3.66
CA ALA A 76 1.96 17.33 3.31
C ALA A 76 2.39 18.16 2.07
N TYR A 77 1.52 18.29 1.07
CA TYR A 77 1.84 18.98 -0.18
C TYR A 77 1.44 20.46 -0.17
N ASP A 78 0.30 20.79 0.42
CA ASP A 78 -0.33 22.11 0.28
C ASP A 78 -0.48 22.86 1.63
N GLY A 79 -0.09 22.24 2.74
CA GLY A 79 -0.18 22.78 4.10
C GLY A 79 -1.45 22.38 4.86
N GLU A 80 -1.44 22.58 6.18
CA GLU A 80 -2.51 22.12 7.10
C GLU A 80 -3.92 22.58 6.71
N ASP A 81 -4.07 23.82 6.24
CA ASP A 81 -5.37 24.35 5.80
C ASP A 81 -5.94 23.59 4.59
N ALA A 82 -5.07 23.02 3.75
CA ALA A 82 -5.45 22.31 2.55
C ALA A 82 -5.85 20.85 2.82
N ALA A 83 -5.47 20.26 3.97
CA ALA A 83 -5.83 18.92 4.40
C ALA A 83 -7.34 18.66 4.29
N TRP A 84 -8.14 19.70 4.54
CA TRP A 84 -9.59 19.62 4.65
C TRP A 84 -10.32 19.93 3.33
N THR A 85 -9.60 20.41 2.31
CA THR A 85 -10.17 20.82 1.02
C THR A 85 -10.90 19.69 0.28
N PRO A 86 -10.41 18.42 0.30
CA PRO A 86 -11.11 17.31 -0.34
C PRO A 86 -12.51 17.01 0.21
N PHE A 87 -12.77 17.36 1.48
CA PHE A 87 -13.98 16.97 2.20
C PHE A 87 -15.11 17.98 2.06
N THR A 88 -16.35 17.49 2.15
CA THR A 88 -17.58 18.30 2.04
C THR A 88 -17.60 19.41 3.10
N ALA A 89 -17.69 20.67 2.65
CA ALA A 89 -17.53 21.87 3.47
C ALA A 89 -18.48 21.93 4.68
N GLY A 90 -19.70 21.41 4.52
CA GLY A 90 -20.72 21.40 5.58
C GLY A 90 -20.41 20.45 6.74
N ILE A 91 -19.44 19.55 6.59
CA ILE A 91 -19.11 18.50 7.57
C ILE A 91 -17.60 18.39 7.88
N ARG A 92 -16.80 19.37 7.42
CA ARG A 92 -15.33 19.34 7.57
C ARG A 92 -14.88 19.31 9.03
N ALA A 93 -15.54 20.09 9.89
CA ALA A 93 -15.16 20.19 11.30
C ALA A 93 -15.40 18.86 12.02
N GLU A 94 -16.48 18.17 11.68
CA GLU A 94 -16.84 16.86 12.21
C GLU A 94 -15.87 15.77 11.71
N ILE A 95 -15.52 15.79 10.41
CA ILE A 95 -14.50 14.88 9.84
C ILE A 95 -13.14 15.12 10.51
N GLN A 96 -12.72 16.39 10.65
CA GLN A 96 -11.49 16.75 11.33
C GLN A 96 -11.50 16.24 12.78
N GLY A 97 -12.60 16.48 13.51
CA GLY A 97 -12.77 15.97 14.86
C GLY A 97 -12.69 14.44 14.95
N ALA A 98 -13.24 13.71 13.98
CA ALA A 98 -13.09 12.27 13.89
C ALA A 98 -11.63 11.87 13.65
N LEU A 99 -10.95 12.44 12.64
CA LEU A 99 -9.57 12.06 12.32
C LEU A 99 -8.56 12.42 13.42
N GLU A 100 -8.76 13.53 14.13
CA GLU A 100 -7.85 13.99 15.18
C GLU A 100 -8.19 13.39 16.56
N GLY A 101 -9.44 13.02 16.79
CA GLY A 101 -9.97 12.65 18.10
C GLY A 101 -10.23 11.15 18.30
N THR A 102 -10.19 10.33 17.24
CA THR A 102 -10.53 8.91 17.32
C THR A 102 -9.42 8.01 16.79
N CYS A 103 -9.32 6.81 17.36
CA CYS A 103 -8.46 5.75 16.84
C CYS A 103 -9.17 4.99 15.70
N ILE A 104 -8.37 4.39 14.81
CA ILE A 104 -8.90 3.53 13.73
C ILE A 104 -9.67 2.33 14.31
N GLU A 105 -9.16 1.76 15.39
CA GLU A 105 -9.78 0.66 16.12
C GLU A 105 -10.37 1.14 17.44
N GLU A 106 -11.38 0.41 17.93
CA GLU A 106 -12.06 0.69 19.18
C GLU A 106 -11.04 0.65 20.33
N TYR A 107 -11.06 1.68 21.16
CA TYR A 107 -10.24 1.76 22.36
C TYR A 107 -11.12 2.16 23.54
N ASP A 108 -11.15 1.34 24.58
CA ASP A 108 -11.91 1.59 25.81
C ASP A 108 -13.43 1.84 25.61
N GLY A 109 -14.01 1.28 24.54
CA GLY A 109 -15.44 1.44 24.22
C GLY A 109 -15.77 2.72 23.44
N ASP A 110 -14.77 3.50 23.04
CA ASP A 110 -14.97 4.66 22.18
C ASP A 110 -15.27 4.24 20.73
N PRO A 111 -16.13 4.99 20.01
CA PRO A 111 -16.42 4.69 18.62
C PRO A 111 -15.15 4.70 17.78
N THR A 112 -15.06 3.76 16.84
CA THR A 112 -14.02 3.74 15.83
C THR A 112 -14.09 4.99 14.96
N MET A 113 -12.96 5.37 14.37
CA MET A 113 -12.93 6.43 13.35
C MET A 113 -13.94 6.19 12.23
N THR A 114 -14.12 4.93 11.82
CA THR A 114 -15.08 4.59 10.76
C THR A 114 -16.53 4.85 11.20
N GLU A 115 -16.89 4.52 12.43
CA GLU A 115 -18.22 4.82 12.99
C GLU A 115 -18.45 6.33 13.08
N ALA A 116 -17.46 7.08 13.57
CA ALA A 116 -17.54 8.54 13.63
C ALA A 116 -17.70 9.17 12.24
N LEU A 117 -16.97 8.68 11.22
CA LEU A 117 -17.13 9.13 9.84
C LEU A 117 -18.51 8.74 9.27
N PHE A 118 -19.00 7.53 9.58
CA PHE A 118 -20.29 7.04 9.10
C PHE A 118 -21.48 7.88 9.60
N GLU A 119 -21.44 8.33 10.86
CA GLU A 119 -22.47 9.16 11.45
C GLU A 119 -22.64 10.50 10.72
N VAL A 120 -21.55 11.02 10.16
CA VAL A 120 -21.49 12.32 9.50
C VAL A 120 -21.69 12.20 7.99
N ALA A 121 -21.11 11.16 7.38
CA ALA A 121 -21.13 10.90 5.95
C ALA A 121 -21.37 9.40 5.70
N PRO A 122 -22.63 8.96 5.52
CA PRO A 122 -22.95 7.54 5.42
C PRO A 122 -22.48 6.88 4.12
N THR A 123 -22.00 7.66 3.16
CA THR A 123 -21.55 7.24 1.82
C THR A 123 -20.27 7.99 1.44
N ILE A 124 -19.50 7.42 0.50
CA ILE A 124 -18.26 8.04 0.00
C ILE A 124 -18.54 9.40 -0.66
N ASP A 125 -19.64 9.55 -1.39
CA ASP A 125 -20.00 10.84 -1.99
C ASP A 125 -20.35 11.93 -0.96
N ALA A 126 -20.94 11.56 0.18
CA ALA A 126 -21.23 12.50 1.25
C ALA A 126 -19.94 13.00 1.92
N LEU A 127 -18.90 12.16 1.95
CA LEU A 127 -17.62 12.45 2.61
C LEU A 127 -16.79 13.50 1.85
N PHE A 128 -16.82 13.48 0.52
CA PHE A 128 -15.94 14.28 -0.33
C PHE A 128 -16.71 15.29 -1.19
N GLU A 129 -16.09 16.45 -1.44
CA GLU A 129 -16.65 17.47 -2.32
C GLU A 129 -16.90 16.92 -3.74
N ASP A 130 -18.06 17.24 -4.31
CA ASP A 130 -18.45 16.81 -5.67
C ASP A 130 -17.41 17.19 -6.74
N PRO A 131 -16.88 18.44 -6.78
CA PRO A 131 -15.82 18.80 -7.72
C PRO A 131 -14.55 17.95 -7.55
N PHE A 132 -14.22 17.57 -6.33
CA PHE A 132 -13.04 16.77 -6.01
C PHE A 132 -13.22 15.32 -6.45
N SER A 133 -14.25 14.65 -5.91
CA SER A 133 -14.54 13.24 -6.22
C SER A 133 -14.86 13.05 -7.71
N GLY A 134 -15.56 13.99 -8.32
CA GLY A 134 -15.84 14.01 -9.76
C GLY A 134 -14.57 14.12 -10.61
N SER A 135 -13.59 14.93 -10.20
CA SER A 135 -12.33 15.07 -10.92
C SER A 135 -11.47 13.80 -10.85
N LEU A 136 -11.39 13.16 -9.68
CA LEU A 136 -10.71 11.86 -9.53
C LEU A 136 -11.37 10.77 -10.37
N ARG A 137 -12.71 10.68 -10.36
CA ARG A 137 -13.45 9.74 -11.22
C ARG A 137 -13.11 9.94 -12.69
N ASN A 138 -13.09 11.18 -13.18
CA ASN A 138 -12.77 11.45 -14.58
C ASN A 138 -11.36 10.97 -14.96
N CYS A 139 -10.40 11.06 -14.05
CA CYS A 139 -9.05 10.55 -14.28
C CYS A 139 -9.00 9.03 -14.45
N LEU A 140 -9.77 8.27 -13.66
CA LEU A 140 -9.87 6.80 -13.81
C LEU A 140 -10.37 6.36 -15.19
N PHE A 141 -11.17 7.19 -15.86
CA PHE A 141 -11.71 6.91 -17.18
C PHE A 141 -10.96 7.64 -18.31
N GLY A 142 -9.73 8.11 -18.05
CA GLY A 142 -8.85 8.71 -19.05
C GLY A 142 -9.16 10.17 -19.43
N ALA A 143 -10.11 10.82 -18.74
CA ALA A 143 -10.48 12.21 -18.94
C ALA A 143 -9.89 13.13 -17.86
N CYS A 144 -8.63 12.90 -17.50
CA CYS A 144 -8.00 13.54 -16.35
C CYS A 144 -7.76 15.03 -16.57
N SER A 145 -8.18 15.87 -15.62
CA SER A 145 -7.98 17.32 -15.66
C SER A 145 -8.06 17.94 -14.27
N GLY A 146 -7.51 19.16 -14.10
CA GLY A 146 -7.61 19.93 -12.86
C GLY A 146 -7.03 19.21 -11.65
N VAL A 147 -7.74 19.25 -10.52
CA VAL A 147 -7.32 18.64 -9.24
C VAL A 147 -7.03 17.14 -9.38
N GLY A 148 -7.74 16.43 -10.26
CA GLY A 148 -7.53 15.02 -10.48
C GLY A 148 -6.14 14.69 -11.04
N VAL A 149 -5.59 15.52 -11.93
CA VAL A 149 -4.21 15.34 -12.44
C VAL A 149 -3.23 15.43 -11.29
N THR A 150 -3.35 16.49 -10.49
CA THR A 150 -2.49 16.72 -9.32
C THR A 150 -2.55 15.57 -8.32
N TRP A 151 -3.73 15.00 -8.07
CA TRP A 151 -3.87 13.89 -7.13
C TRP A 151 -3.37 12.56 -7.68
N PHE A 152 -3.52 12.30 -8.98
CA PHE A 152 -2.92 11.11 -9.60
C PHE A 152 -1.39 11.19 -9.61
N GLU A 153 -0.81 12.37 -9.81
CA GLU A 153 0.62 12.59 -9.63
C GLU A 153 1.05 12.31 -8.17
N ARG A 154 0.25 12.74 -7.19
CA ARG A 154 0.49 12.43 -5.77
C ARG A 154 0.36 10.94 -5.46
N PHE A 155 -0.57 10.24 -6.10
CA PHE A 155 -0.72 8.79 -5.96
C PHE A 155 0.55 8.07 -6.44
N ALA A 156 1.10 8.47 -7.59
CA ALA A 156 2.36 7.94 -8.08
C ALA A 156 3.53 8.30 -7.14
N ALA A 157 3.58 9.54 -6.67
CA ALA A 157 4.63 10.02 -5.77
C ALA A 157 4.58 9.38 -4.37
N ALA A 158 3.43 8.85 -3.95
CA ALA A 158 3.30 8.11 -2.69
C ALA A 158 4.09 6.79 -2.70
N ARG A 159 4.44 6.25 -3.88
CA ARG A 159 5.22 5.02 -4.03
C ARG A 159 6.50 5.31 -4.82
N PRO A 160 7.47 6.06 -4.25
CA PRO A 160 8.71 6.35 -4.95
C PRO A 160 9.42 5.03 -5.33
N PRO A 161 10.13 4.98 -6.47
CA PRO A 161 10.82 3.76 -6.88
C PRO A 161 11.85 3.33 -5.82
N LEU A 162 11.87 2.04 -5.50
CA LEU A 162 12.86 1.47 -4.59
C LEU A 162 14.26 1.60 -5.19
N ASP A 163 15.25 1.85 -4.33
CA ASP A 163 16.63 2.04 -4.78
C ASP A 163 17.35 0.69 -4.90
N PRO A 164 17.74 0.25 -6.11
CA PRO A 164 18.41 -1.04 -6.29
C PRO A 164 19.82 -1.10 -5.71
N GLU A 165 20.45 0.04 -5.44
CA GLU A 165 21.74 0.14 -4.77
C GLU A 165 21.58 0.52 -3.28
N GLY A 166 20.35 0.60 -2.81
CA GLY A 166 20.02 1.03 -1.45
C GLY A 166 20.19 -0.10 -0.43
N ALA A 167 19.70 0.17 0.78
CA ALA A 167 19.71 -0.80 1.86
C ALA A 167 18.96 -2.10 1.47
N PRO A 168 19.45 -3.29 1.90
CA PRO A 168 18.75 -4.55 1.70
C PRO A 168 17.29 -4.51 2.18
N LEU A 169 16.42 -5.12 1.39
CA LEU A 169 14.98 -5.19 1.64
C LEU A 169 14.54 -6.57 2.09
N PHE A 170 13.69 -6.58 3.11
CA PHE A 170 12.88 -7.71 3.48
C PHE A 170 11.41 -7.35 3.38
N VAL A 171 10.61 -8.21 2.76
CA VAL A 171 9.14 -8.07 2.79
C VAL A 171 8.49 -9.39 3.15
N LEU A 172 7.41 -9.31 3.92
CA LEU A 172 6.66 -10.46 4.40
C LEU A 172 5.17 -10.16 4.26
N ALA A 173 4.37 -11.13 3.82
CA ALA A 173 2.91 -11.01 3.77
C ALA A 173 2.24 -12.28 4.30
N GLY A 174 1.05 -12.15 4.86
CA GLY A 174 0.25 -13.29 5.30
C GLY A 174 -0.44 -13.97 4.13
N GLN A 175 -0.49 -15.31 4.12
CA GLN A 175 -1.22 -16.08 3.10
C GLN A 175 -2.73 -15.81 3.07
N GLU A 176 -3.28 -15.38 4.19
CA GLU A 176 -4.71 -15.08 4.36
C GLU A 176 -4.93 -13.57 4.54
N ASP A 177 -3.97 -12.75 4.14
CA ASP A 177 -4.08 -11.30 4.21
C ASP A 177 -5.10 -10.79 3.18
N GLY A 178 -6.31 -10.54 3.66
CA GLY A 178 -7.39 -9.94 2.87
C GLY A 178 -7.33 -8.41 2.79
N THR A 179 -6.36 -7.77 3.45
CA THR A 179 -6.16 -6.31 3.40
C THR A 179 -5.08 -5.96 2.38
N ILE A 180 -3.93 -6.62 2.46
CA ILE A 180 -2.81 -6.50 1.53
C ILE A 180 -2.57 -7.86 0.89
N PRO A 181 -3.14 -8.12 -0.30
CA PRO A 181 -2.97 -9.40 -0.98
C PRO A 181 -1.49 -9.71 -1.23
N ILE A 182 -1.10 -11.00 -1.16
CA ILE A 182 0.27 -11.45 -1.47
C ILE A 182 0.75 -10.94 -2.83
N THR A 183 -0.14 -10.90 -3.83
CA THR A 183 0.20 -10.43 -5.18
C THR A 183 0.72 -9.00 -5.20
N GLU A 184 0.24 -8.15 -4.29
CA GLU A 184 0.78 -6.79 -4.15
C GLU A 184 2.21 -6.82 -3.62
N VAL A 185 2.50 -7.69 -2.64
CA VAL A 185 3.86 -7.85 -2.13
C VAL A 185 4.80 -8.44 -3.19
N GLU A 186 4.34 -9.42 -3.97
CA GLU A 186 5.09 -9.98 -5.10
C GLU A 186 5.44 -8.89 -6.14
N ASN A 187 4.53 -7.97 -6.43
CA ASN A 187 4.81 -6.84 -7.32
C ASN A 187 5.93 -5.93 -6.77
N ILE A 188 6.02 -5.75 -5.45
CA ILE A 188 7.13 -4.99 -4.82
C ILE A 188 8.47 -5.63 -5.18
N LEU A 189 8.53 -6.96 -5.18
CA LEU A 189 9.76 -7.72 -5.43
C LEU A 189 10.19 -7.62 -6.87
N ASP A 190 9.21 -7.73 -7.76
CA ASP A 190 9.42 -7.60 -9.19
C ASP A 190 9.89 -6.18 -9.53
N ASP A 191 9.30 -5.17 -8.90
CA ASP A 191 9.71 -3.76 -9.03
C ASP A 191 11.09 -3.48 -8.41
N ALA A 192 11.43 -4.12 -7.29
CA ALA A 192 12.72 -3.94 -6.63
C ALA A 192 13.86 -4.45 -7.51
N GLY A 193 13.74 -5.64 -8.10
CA GLY A 193 14.75 -6.18 -9.02
C GLY A 193 16.09 -6.58 -8.37
N PHE A 194 16.17 -6.65 -7.04
CA PHE A 194 17.36 -7.10 -6.29
C PHE A 194 17.00 -8.05 -5.14
N GLY A 195 18.02 -8.70 -4.55
CA GLY A 195 17.92 -9.81 -3.60
C GLY A 195 17.01 -9.57 -2.40
N THR A 196 15.72 -9.81 -2.59
CA THR A 196 14.68 -9.71 -1.59
C THR A 196 14.38 -11.09 -1.02
N GLY A 197 14.49 -11.23 0.30
CA GLY A 197 13.97 -12.39 1.01
C GLY A 197 12.49 -12.21 1.28
N CYS A 198 11.68 -13.25 1.03
CA CYS A 198 10.24 -13.21 1.29
C CYS A 198 9.76 -14.48 1.94
N CYS A 199 8.91 -14.27 2.93
CA CYS A 199 8.29 -15.32 3.70
C CYS A 199 6.78 -15.11 3.67
N TYR A 200 6.03 -16.17 3.42
CA TYR A 200 4.57 -16.14 3.47
C TYR A 200 4.08 -17.07 4.59
N PRO A 201 3.94 -16.59 5.83
CA PRO A 201 3.29 -17.36 6.89
C PRO A 201 1.80 -17.56 6.65
N ALA A 202 1.26 -18.64 7.21
CA ALA A 202 -0.18 -18.73 7.43
C ALA A 202 -0.60 -17.64 8.44
N GLY A 203 -1.41 -16.70 8.00
CA GLY A 203 -1.81 -15.55 8.81
C GLY A 203 -2.57 -14.51 8.00
N ASN A 204 -3.38 -13.71 8.69
CA ASN A 204 -4.09 -12.57 8.13
C ASN A 204 -3.29 -11.28 8.34
N HIS A 205 -3.83 -10.13 7.92
CA HIS A 205 -3.15 -8.84 8.01
C HIS A 205 -2.55 -8.54 9.38
N ASN A 206 -3.30 -8.81 10.45
CA ASN A 206 -2.92 -8.44 11.81
C ASN A 206 -2.05 -9.52 12.48
N THR A 207 -2.36 -10.80 12.27
CA THR A 207 -1.59 -11.90 12.89
C THR A 207 -0.19 -12.05 12.30
N THR A 208 -0.02 -11.63 11.04
CA THR A 208 1.26 -11.65 10.34
C THR A 208 2.32 -10.79 11.02
N ALA A 209 1.96 -9.65 11.62
CA ALA A 209 2.88 -8.81 12.37
C ALA A 209 3.45 -9.54 13.61
N SER A 210 2.57 -10.18 14.38
CA SER A 210 2.97 -10.98 15.56
C SER A 210 3.84 -12.17 15.18
N PHE A 211 3.55 -12.80 14.04
CA PHE A 211 4.39 -13.87 13.50
C PHE A 211 5.78 -13.36 13.09
N ALA A 212 5.85 -12.21 12.42
CA ALA A 212 7.09 -11.64 11.92
C ALA A 212 8.00 -11.13 13.05
N ALA A 213 7.44 -10.68 14.18
CA ALA A 213 8.20 -9.95 15.19
C ALA A 213 9.44 -10.68 15.75
N PRO A 214 9.38 -11.96 16.20
CA PRO A 214 10.58 -12.66 16.66
C PRO A 214 11.65 -12.77 15.57
N TRP A 215 11.23 -13.07 14.35
CA TRP A 215 12.13 -13.21 13.21
C TRP A 215 12.76 -11.88 12.80
N LEU A 216 12.00 -10.78 12.84
CA LEU A 216 12.52 -9.44 12.54
C LEU A 216 13.64 -9.04 13.48
N VAL A 217 13.57 -9.45 14.75
CA VAL A 217 14.66 -9.22 15.72
C VAL A 217 15.94 -9.93 15.27
N ASP A 218 15.83 -11.19 14.87
CA ASP A 218 16.97 -11.96 14.36
C ASP A 218 17.51 -11.39 13.05
N TRP A 219 16.64 -10.98 12.14
CA TRP A 219 17.02 -10.35 10.88
C TRP A 219 17.76 -9.03 11.10
N VAL A 220 17.26 -8.16 11.98
CA VAL A 220 17.96 -6.92 12.36
C VAL A 220 19.32 -7.23 12.97
N ALA A 221 19.43 -8.27 13.79
CA ALA A 221 20.70 -8.68 14.38
C ALA A 221 21.70 -9.14 13.30
N SER A 222 21.29 -9.99 12.37
CA SER A 222 22.12 -10.45 11.24
C SER A 222 22.60 -9.30 10.37
N VAL A 223 21.68 -8.43 9.95
CA VAL A 223 22.02 -7.25 9.12
C VAL A 223 23.06 -6.37 9.81
N ARG A 224 22.91 -6.13 11.13
CA ARG A 224 23.89 -5.33 11.89
C ARG A 224 25.24 -6.01 12.07
N ALA A 225 25.27 -7.35 12.07
CA ALA A 225 26.50 -8.12 12.14
C ALA A 225 27.21 -8.21 10.78
N GLY A 226 26.53 -7.85 9.68
CA GLY A 226 27.00 -8.13 8.32
C GLY A 226 26.89 -9.60 7.94
N ASP A 227 26.05 -10.36 8.66
CA ASP A 227 25.76 -11.76 8.40
C ASP A 227 24.63 -11.91 7.39
N ASP A 228 24.50 -13.10 6.81
CA ASP A 228 23.37 -13.44 5.95
C ASP A 228 22.05 -13.30 6.73
N ALA A 229 21.01 -12.84 6.02
CA ALA A 229 19.66 -12.79 6.56
C ALA A 229 19.21 -14.19 7.01
N PRO A 230 18.53 -14.33 8.17
CA PRO A 230 18.01 -15.62 8.60
C PRO A 230 17.04 -16.18 7.56
N MET A 231 17.03 -17.50 7.39
CA MET A 231 16.02 -18.16 6.56
C MET A 231 14.62 -17.88 7.10
N CYS A 232 13.61 -17.98 6.24
CA CYS A 232 12.23 -17.84 6.68
C CYS A 232 11.89 -18.83 7.81
N PRO A 233 11.03 -18.44 8.78
CA PRO A 233 10.66 -19.33 9.87
C PRO A 233 10.05 -20.64 9.36
N GLU A 234 10.22 -21.72 10.12
CA GLU A 234 9.60 -23.01 9.83
C GLU A 234 8.07 -22.86 9.69
N GLY A 235 7.48 -23.49 8.68
CA GLY A 235 6.04 -23.39 8.38
C GLY A 235 5.63 -22.19 7.52
N THR A 236 6.59 -21.37 7.07
CA THR A 236 6.36 -20.40 6.00
C THR A 236 6.74 -20.97 4.64
N ILE A 237 6.12 -20.47 3.58
CA ILE A 237 6.59 -20.75 2.22
C ILE A 237 7.67 -19.71 1.94
N ALA A 238 8.94 -20.14 1.96
CA ALA A 238 10.04 -19.34 1.44
C ALA A 238 9.97 -19.39 -0.08
N GLN A 239 9.43 -18.35 -0.72
CA GLN A 239 9.35 -18.30 -2.18
C GLN A 239 10.45 -17.45 -2.81
N CYS A 240 11.21 -16.69 -2.04
CA CYS A 240 12.16 -15.73 -2.63
C CYS A 240 13.58 -15.94 -2.10
N LEU A 241 14.27 -16.91 -2.71
CA LEU A 241 15.72 -16.88 -2.90
C LEU A 241 16.02 -17.48 -4.27
N GLY A 242 16.21 -16.60 -5.26
CA GLY A 242 16.57 -16.91 -6.65
C GLY A 242 15.39 -17.39 -7.49
N ARG A 243 14.93 -16.60 -8.47
CA ARG A 243 14.08 -17.10 -9.55
C ARG A 243 14.88 -18.05 -10.45
N GLU A 244 15.27 -19.21 -9.94
CA GLU A 244 15.26 -20.42 -10.75
C GLU A 244 14.04 -21.17 -10.25
N GLU A 245 13.01 -21.26 -11.10
CA GLU A 245 12.01 -22.30 -10.91
C GLU A 245 12.76 -23.62 -10.70
N PRO A 246 12.31 -24.49 -9.79
CA PRO A 246 12.73 -25.87 -9.92
C PRO A 246 12.30 -26.26 -11.34
N ASP A 247 13.28 -26.47 -12.20
CA ASP A 247 13.23 -27.24 -13.42
C ASP A 247 12.84 -28.67 -13.04
N GLY A 248 11.62 -28.79 -12.51
CA GLY A 248 10.78 -29.94 -12.59
C GLY A 248 10.48 -30.11 -14.06
N GLY A 249 11.47 -30.65 -14.77
CA GLY A 249 11.29 -31.31 -16.03
C GLY A 249 10.24 -32.41 -15.84
N VAL A 250 8.98 -32.01 -15.92
CA VAL A 250 7.95 -32.90 -16.40
C VAL A 250 8.28 -33.04 -17.87
N ALA A 251 8.81 -34.21 -18.22
CA ALA A 251 9.07 -34.56 -19.62
C ALA A 251 7.84 -34.22 -20.44
N ASP A 252 8.07 -33.41 -21.48
CA ASP A 252 7.09 -32.98 -22.47
C ASP A 252 6.49 -34.23 -23.14
N ALA A 253 5.44 -34.78 -22.53
CA ALA A 253 4.62 -35.82 -23.11
C ALA A 253 3.63 -35.11 -24.02
N GLY A 254 4.12 -34.80 -25.22
CA GLY A 254 3.40 -34.02 -26.22
C GLY A 254 1.93 -34.41 -26.34
N MET A 255 1.08 -33.41 -26.20
CA MET A 255 -0.24 -33.40 -26.80
C MET A 255 -0.48 -32.00 -27.38
N ASP A 256 -0.30 -31.93 -28.70
CA ASP A 256 -0.88 -30.87 -29.54
C ASP A 256 -2.40 -30.83 -29.32
N GLY A 257 -2.87 -29.80 -28.63
CA GLY A 257 -4.28 -29.53 -28.42
C GLY A 257 -4.49 -28.04 -28.28
N GLY A 258 -4.57 -27.34 -29.41
CA GLY A 258 -4.83 -25.90 -29.45
C GLY A 258 -6.22 -25.56 -28.90
N GLU A 259 -6.25 -24.64 -27.94
CA GLU A 259 -7.42 -23.83 -27.60
C GLU A 259 -7.01 -22.36 -27.42
N PRO A 260 -7.93 -21.42 -27.69
CA PRO A 260 -7.59 -20.03 -27.93
C PRO A 260 -7.41 -19.23 -26.63
N ASP A 261 -6.40 -18.39 -26.71
CA ASP A 261 -5.93 -17.42 -25.72
C ASP A 261 -7.05 -16.49 -25.25
N ALA A 262 -7.49 -16.66 -24.00
CA ALA A 262 -8.34 -15.70 -23.31
C ALA A 262 -7.44 -14.65 -22.66
N GLY A 263 -7.03 -13.67 -23.47
CA GLY A 263 -6.20 -12.56 -23.03
C GLY A 263 -6.76 -11.85 -21.81
N VAL A 264 -6.07 -12.00 -20.68
CA VAL A 264 -6.20 -11.08 -19.54
C VAL A 264 -5.61 -9.76 -20.00
N VAL A 265 -6.48 -8.78 -20.25
CA VAL A 265 -6.07 -7.40 -20.49
C VAL A 265 -5.53 -6.85 -19.18
N ARG A 266 -4.21 -6.92 -19.00
CA ARG A 266 -3.51 -5.97 -18.13
C ARG A 266 -3.76 -4.59 -18.74
N GLY A 267 -4.47 -3.74 -18.01
CA GLY A 267 -4.61 -2.34 -18.39
C GLY A 267 -3.26 -1.68 -18.28
N ASP A 268 -2.51 -1.64 -19.38
CA ASP A 268 -1.43 -0.66 -19.56
C ASP A 268 -2.08 0.72 -19.44
N PHE A 269 -1.93 1.35 -18.27
CA PHE A 269 -2.34 2.72 -18.04
C PHE A 269 -1.42 3.68 -18.79
N GLY A 270 -1.65 3.81 -20.09
CA GLY A 270 -1.10 4.87 -20.93
C GLY A 270 0.42 4.85 -21.13
N PRO A 271 0.93 5.55 -22.15
CA PRO A 271 2.37 5.76 -22.29
C PRO A 271 2.90 6.57 -21.08
N PRO A 272 4.18 6.38 -20.70
CA PRO A 272 4.80 7.19 -19.67
C PRO A 272 4.66 8.66 -20.04
N LEU A 273 4.13 9.47 -19.11
CA LEU A 273 4.20 10.91 -19.19
C LEU A 273 5.68 11.27 -19.21
N ASP A 274 6.12 11.84 -20.32
CA ASP A 274 7.48 12.29 -20.58
C ASP A 274 7.81 13.41 -19.58
N ALA A 275 8.45 13.04 -18.46
CA ALA A 275 8.93 13.97 -17.44
C ALA A 275 10.22 14.63 -17.94
N GLY A 276 10.07 15.56 -18.87
CA GLY A 276 11.14 16.46 -19.28
C GLY A 276 11.44 17.47 -18.17
N LEU A 277 12.53 17.25 -17.44
CA LEU A 277 13.33 18.31 -16.82
C LEU A 277 14.41 18.80 -17.81
#